data_AF-A0A849QHK6-F1
#
_entry.id   AF-A0A849QHK6-F1
#
_cell.length_a   1.000
_cell.length_b   1.000
_cell.length_c   1.000
_cell.angle_alpha   90.00
_cell.angle_beta   90.00
_cell.angle_gamma   90.00
#
_symmetry.space_group_name_H-M   'P 1'
#
loop_
_entity.id
_entity.type
_entity.pdbx_description
1 polymer ?
#
loop_
_entity_poly.entity_id
_entity_poly.type
_entity_poly.pdbx_seq_one_letter_code
_entity_poly.pdbx_strand_id
1 'polypeptide(L)'
;MDKIKRKRERLEIIFDLLKIIRHNNNSIKPTPLLRYSNLSSQRFSEYLTELLDKGFVKQIDDEKGKKFITLTDKGFTYLDKYKLILGFIEEFEL
;
A
#
# COMPACT_ATOMS: atom_id res chain seq x y z
N MET A 1 3.90 4.50 -23.01
CA MET A 1 2.65 5.30 -23.09
C MET A 1 2.65 6.27 -21.94
N ASP A 2 2.70 7.57 -22.23
CA ASP A 2 2.52 8.62 -21.24
C ASP A 2 1.15 8.43 -20.56
N LYS A 3 1.16 7.98 -19.31
CA LYS A 3 -0.05 8.02 -18.48
C LYS A 3 -0.38 9.50 -18.30
N ILE A 4 -1.49 9.95 -18.89
CA ILE A 4 -2.18 11.18 -18.50
C ILE A 4 -2.12 11.26 -16.98
N LYS A 5 -1.54 12.35 -16.45
CA LYS A 5 -1.29 12.55 -15.01
C LYS A 5 -2.61 12.78 -14.26
N ARG A 6 -3.47 11.76 -14.20
CA ARG A 6 -4.69 11.77 -13.41
C ARG A 6 -4.34 11.67 -11.93
N LYS A 7 -5.17 12.30 -11.10
CA LYS A 7 -5.07 12.18 -9.65
C LYS A 7 -5.31 10.71 -9.30
N ARG A 8 -4.41 10.14 -8.48
CA ARG A 8 -4.58 8.77 -7.96
C ARG A 8 -5.83 8.71 -7.09
N GLU A 9 -6.70 7.75 -7.40
CA GLU A 9 -7.90 7.48 -6.64
C GLU A 9 -7.58 6.74 -5.33
N ARG A 10 -8.50 6.77 -4.37
CA ARG A 10 -8.28 6.21 -3.03
C ARG A 10 -7.87 4.73 -3.05
N LEU A 11 -8.51 3.92 -3.88
CA LEU A 11 -8.19 2.49 -3.97
C LEU A 11 -6.80 2.25 -4.58
N GLU A 12 -6.40 3.05 -5.57
CA GLU A 12 -5.06 3.00 -6.16
C GLU A 12 -3.99 3.38 -5.12
N ILE A 13 -4.23 4.40 -4.29
CA ILE A 13 -3.31 4.77 -3.21
C ILE A 13 -3.13 3.64 -2.21
N ILE A 14 -4.23 2.99 -1.79
CA ILE A 14 -4.16 1.85 -0.88
C ILE A 14 -3.39 0.70 -1.54
N PHE A 15 -3.71 0.38 -2.80
CA PHE A 15 -3.02 -0.65 -3.56
C PHE A 15 -1.51 -0.40 -3.65
N ASP A 16 -1.10 0.83 -4.00
CA ASP A 16 0.29 1.24 -4.09
C ASP A 16 1.04 1.04 -2.76
N LEU A 17 0.47 1.48 -1.64
CA LEU A 17 1.07 1.33 -0.31
C LEU A 17 1.29 -0.14 0.05
N LEU A 18 0.25 -0.97 -0.10
CA LEU A 18 0.34 -2.40 0.21
C LEU A 18 1.33 -3.11 -0.73
N LYS A 19 1.39 -2.69 -1.99
CA LYS A 19 2.32 -3.22 -2.99
C LYS A 19 3.77 -2.89 -2.63
N ILE A 20 4.07 -1.67 -2.18
CA ILE A 20 5.41 -1.29 -1.71
C ILE A 20 5.85 -2.19 -0.54
N ILE A 21 4.97 -2.43 0.44
CA ILE A 21 5.27 -3.31 1.58
C ILE A 21 5.59 -4.74 1.08
N ARG A 22 4.73 -5.31 0.21
CA ARG A 22 4.94 -6.64 -0.37
C ARG A 22 6.29 -6.77 -1.07
N HIS A 23 6.67 -5.79 -1.88
CA HIS A 23 7.94 -5.81 -2.63
C HIS A 23 9.18 -5.62 -1.75
N ASN A 24 9.03 -5.08 -0.54
CA ASN A 24 10.12 -4.97 0.44
C ASN A 24 10.13 -6.20 1.37
N ASN A 25 10.09 -7.41 0.81
CA ASN A 25 10.05 -8.67 1.56
C ASN A 25 8.99 -8.71 2.67
N ASN A 26 7.85 -8.06 2.42
CA ASN A 26 6.76 -7.90 3.39
C ASN A 26 7.19 -7.28 4.74
N SER A 27 8.25 -6.46 4.77
CA SER A 27 8.71 -5.80 5.98
C SER A 27 9.46 -4.52 5.64
N ILE A 28 8.86 -3.37 5.97
CA ILE A 28 9.43 -2.06 5.65
C ILE A 28 9.27 -1.08 6.81
N LYS A 29 10.28 -0.24 7.02
CA LYS A 29 10.19 0.84 8.00
C LYS A 29 9.21 1.94 7.53
N PRO A 30 8.54 2.67 8.44
CA PRO A 30 7.63 3.76 8.06
C PRO A 30 8.27 4.85 7.19
N THR A 31 9.51 5.27 7.49
CA THR A 31 10.17 6.36 6.74
C THR A 31 10.46 6.00 5.28
N PRO A 32 11.07 4.85 4.94
CA PRO A 32 11.15 4.39 3.55
C PRO A 32 9.78 4.23 2.88
N LEU A 33 8.77 3.71 3.60
CA LEU A 33 7.43 3.54 3.04
C LEU A 33 6.79 4.87 2.62
N LEU A 34 6.89 5.89 3.47
CA LEU A 34 6.47 7.27 3.13
C LEU A 34 7.21 7.74 1.87
N ARG A 35 8.53 7.63 1.82
CA ARG A 35 9.35 8.08 0.69
C ARG A 35 8.97 7.40 -0.63
N TYR A 36 8.64 6.11 -0.60
CA TYR A 36 8.22 5.38 -1.80
C TYR A 36 6.76 5.64 -2.21
N SER A 37 5.89 6.02 -1.27
CA SER A 37 4.46 6.23 -1.54
C SER A 37 4.15 7.43 -2.45
N ASN A 38 5.08 8.37 -2.57
CA ASN A 38 4.88 9.66 -3.25
C ASN A 38 3.65 10.42 -2.71
N LEU A 39 3.40 10.31 -1.40
CA LEU A 39 2.37 11.04 -0.66
C LEU A 39 3.03 12.12 0.19
N SER A 40 2.27 13.17 0.54
CA SER A 40 2.69 14.08 1.61
C SER A 40 2.66 13.34 2.96
N SER A 41 3.48 13.78 3.92
CA SER A 41 3.55 13.19 5.25
C SER A 41 2.18 13.09 5.93
N GLN A 42 1.34 14.11 5.79
CA GLN A 42 -0.01 14.12 6.36
C GLN A 42 -0.89 13.03 5.74
N ARG A 43 -1.01 12.99 4.41
CA ARG A 43 -1.84 11.98 3.72
C ARG A 43 -1.33 10.57 4.00
N PHE A 44 -0.01 10.39 4.01
CA PHE A 44 0.59 9.11 4.36
C PHE A 44 0.17 8.65 5.77
N SER A 45 0.23 9.55 6.76
CA SER A 45 -0.16 9.23 8.13
C SER A 45 -1.64 8.84 8.22
N GLU A 46 -2.52 9.56 7.52
CA GLU A 46 -3.96 9.25 7.46
C GLU A 46 -4.19 7.84 6.89
N TYR A 47 -3.60 7.54 5.73
CA TYR A 47 -3.73 6.22 5.10
C TYR A 47 -3.10 5.11 5.94
N LEU A 48 -1.91 5.31 6.48
CA LEU A 48 -1.24 4.27 7.27
C LEU A 48 -2.03 3.94 8.54
N THR A 49 -2.57 4.96 9.22
CA THR A 49 -3.43 4.78 10.39
C THR A 49 -4.69 4.00 10.02
N GLU A 50 -5.37 4.39 8.93
CA GLU A 50 -6.55 3.67 8.45
C GLU A 50 -6.25 2.19 8.13
N LEU A 51 -5.10 1.90 7.51
CA LEU A 51 -4.69 0.54 7.16
C LEU A 51 -4.35 -0.31 8.39
N LEU A 52 -3.77 0.30 9.43
CA LEU A 52 -3.52 -0.33 10.72
C LEU A 52 -4.84 -0.63 11.43
N ASP A 53 -5.71 0.37 11.58
CA ASP A 53 -6.99 0.26 12.27
C ASP A 53 -7.90 -0.79 11.62
N LYS A 54 -7.89 -0.85 10.29
CA LYS A 54 -8.68 -1.84 9.54
C LYS A 54 -7.97 -3.19 9.39
N GLY A 55 -6.76 -3.33 9.91
CA GLY A 55 -6.00 -4.58 9.89
C GLY A 55 -5.59 -5.06 8.50
N PHE A 56 -5.35 -4.15 7.55
CA PHE A 56 -4.69 -4.50 6.27
C PHE A 56 -3.18 -4.66 6.45
N VAL A 57 -2.62 -3.93 7.41
CA VAL A 57 -1.22 -4.01 7.81
C VAL A 57 -1.13 -4.11 9.33
N LYS A 58 0.01 -4.56 9.82
CA LYS A 58 0.35 -4.54 11.24
C LYS A 58 1.75 -3.98 11.43
N GLN A 59 1.99 -3.42 12.61
CA GLN A 59 3.33 -3.06 13.04
C GLN A 59 3.97 -4.25 13.77
N ILE A 60 5.24 -4.51 13.47
CA ILE A 60 6.09 -5.43 14.22
C ILE A 60 7.36 -4.69 14.64
N ASP A 61 7.95 -5.09 15.75
CA ASP A 61 9.20 -4.53 16.24
C ASP A 61 10.33 -5.58 16.08
N ASP A 62 11.53 -5.14 15.70
CA ASP A 62 12.71 -6.00 15.75
C ASP A 62 13.26 -6.14 17.18
N GLU A 63 14.25 -7.00 17.36
CA GLU A 63 14.94 -7.21 18.65
C GLU A 63 15.57 -5.92 19.23
N LYS A 64 15.73 -4.88 18.41
CA LYS A 64 16.30 -3.57 18.77
C LYS A 64 15.21 -2.50 18.93
N GLY A 65 13.93 -2.88 18.95
CA GLY A 65 12.78 -1.98 19.09
C GLY A 65 12.48 -1.11 17.87
N LYS A 66 13.03 -1.43 16.69
CA LYS A 66 12.72 -0.71 15.46
C LYS A 66 11.41 -1.20 14.87
N LYS A 67 10.55 -0.24 14.53
CA LYS A 67 9.22 -0.47 13.96
C LYS A 67 9.28 -0.81 12.47
N PHE A 68 8.55 -1.84 12.08
CA PHE A 68 8.33 -2.25 10.70
C PHE A 68 6.84 -2.44 10.45
N ILE A 69 6.43 -2.20 9.21
CA ILE A 69 5.08 -2.42 8.71
C ILE A 69 5.10 -3.66 7.82
N THR A 70 4.15 -4.56 8.04
CA THR A 70 3.98 -5.81 7.29
C THR A 70 2.50 -6.02 6.94
N LEU A 71 2.23 -6.70 5.83
CA LEU A 71 0.87 -7.04 5.43
C LEU A 71 0.28 -8.11 6.36
N THR A 72 -1.03 -8.05 6.56
CA THR A 72 -1.83 -9.15 7.08
C THR A 72 -2.42 -9.96 5.91
N ASP A 73 -3.09 -11.07 6.21
CA ASP A 73 -3.84 -11.84 5.20
C ASP A 73 -4.90 -11.00 4.48
N LYS A 74 -5.52 -10.05 5.19
CA LYS A 74 -6.45 -9.08 4.63
C LYS A 74 -5.77 -8.14 3.64
N GLY A 75 -4.55 -7.69 3.95
CA GLY A 75 -3.70 -6.89 3.06
C GLY A 75 -3.35 -7.63 1.77
N PHE A 76 -2.93 -8.90 1.88
CA PHE A 76 -2.67 -9.75 0.72
C PHE A 76 -3.92 -9.96 -0.14
N THR A 77 -5.06 -10.29 0.49
CA THR A 77 -6.34 -10.48 -0.20
C THR A 77 -6.77 -9.22 -0.97
N TYR A 78 -6.53 -8.03 -0.42
CA TYR A 78 -6.83 -6.78 -1.12
C TYR A 78 -6.00 -6.63 -2.40
N LEU A 79 -4.69 -6.91 -2.34
CA LEU A 79 -3.81 -6.83 -3.50
C LEU A 79 -4.27 -7.75 -4.62
N ASP A 80 -4.65 -8.99 -4.29
CA ASP A 80 -5.08 -9.97 -5.29
C ASP A 80 -6.42 -9.56 -5.92
N LYS A 81 -7.39 -9.11 -5.11
CA LYS A 81 -8.69 -8.62 -5.62
C LYS A 81 -8.55 -7.37 -6.48
N TYR A 82 -7.71 -6.42 -6.08
CA TYR A 82 -7.49 -5.21 -6.86
C TYR A 82 -6.80 -5.53 -8.20
N LYS A 83 -5.89 -6.50 -8.23
CA LYS A 83 -5.27 -6.98 -9.47
C LYS A 83 -6.30 -7.57 -10.44
N LEU A 84 -7.30 -8.29 -9.95
CA LEU A 84 -8.41 -8.79 -10.79
C LEU A 84 -9.20 -7.63 -11.42
N ILE A 85 -9.49 -6.57 -10.65
CA ILE A 85 -10.17 -5.38 -11.16
C ILE A 85 -9.34 -4.70 -12.26
N LEU A 86 -8.03 -4.55 -12.06
CA LEU A 86 -7.15 -3.98 -13.08
C LEU A 86 -7.13 -4.82 -14.36
N GLY A 87 -7.08 -6.15 -14.23
CA GLY A 87 -7.14 -7.06 -15.37
C GLY A 87 -8.46 -6.93 -16.14
N PHE A 88 -9.58 -6.79 -15.43
CA PHE A 88 -10.88 -6.54 -16.05
C PHE A 88 -10.91 -5.20 -16.80
N ILE A 89 -10.43 -4.12 -16.18
CA ILE A 89 -10.39 -2.81 -16.83
C ILE A 89 -9.53 -2.86 -18.11
N GLU A 90 -8.39 -3.53 -18.05
CA GLU A 90 -7.49 -3.72 -19.20
C GLU A 90 -8.13 -4.57 -20.31
N GLU A 91 -8.79 -5.68 -19.95
CA GLU A 91 -9.46 -6.58 -20.90
C GLU A 91 -10.62 -5.90 -21.65
N PHE A 92 -11.36 -5.02 -20.98
CA PHE A 92 -12.53 -4.33 -21.53
C PHE A 92 -12.25 -2.87 -21.97
N GLU A 93 -10.98 -2.44 -21.97
CA GLU A 93 -10.54 -1.10 -22.38
C GLU A 93 -11.27 0.07 -21.65
N LEU A 94 -11.52 -0.08 -20.35
CA LEU A 94 -12.23 0.91 -19.50
C LEU A 94 -11.35 1.98 -18.84
#